data_AF-A0A160TUK1-F1
#
_entry.id   AF-A0A160TUK1-F1
#
_cell.length_a   1.000
_cell.length_b   1.000
_cell.length_c   1.000
_cell.angle_alpha   90.00
_cell.angle_beta   90.00
_cell.angle_gamma   90.00
#
_symmetry.space_group_name_H-M   'P 1'
#
loop_
_entity.id
_entity.type
_entity.pdbx_description
1 polymer ?
#
loop_
_entity_poly.entity_id
_entity_poly.type
_entity_poly.pdbx_seq_one_letter_code
_entity_poly.pdbx_strand_id
1 'polypeptide(L)'
;MVVMVVGGPNQRVDFHDDPAEEFFYQFAGDMVLKIAEDGNIYDIPIREGEVFFLPAHVRHSPQRPVVNSIGLVVEGARHSGMKDGFEWFCFDCGQLVHRVEVEIKDIVEDLPPLFDAFYENESRRCCPHCGAIHPGQEPPAGWAIV
;
A
#
# COMPACT_ATOMS: atom_id res chain seq x y z
N MET A 1 -16.03 -11.15 -0.70
CA MET A 1 -15.97 -9.70 -0.46
C MET A 1 -15.40 -9.54 0.93
N VAL A 2 -14.43 -8.65 1.09
CA VAL A 2 -13.84 -8.32 2.38
C VAL A 2 -14.31 -6.91 2.75
N VAL A 3 -14.72 -6.71 4.00
CA VAL A 3 -15.22 -5.42 4.49
C VAL A 3 -14.46 -5.09 5.76
N MET A 4 -13.71 -3.99 5.74
CA MET A 4 -12.82 -3.60 6.82
C MET A 4 -13.08 -2.17 7.25
N VAL A 5 -12.93 -1.92 8.55
CA VAL A 5 -12.85 -0.57 9.11
C VAL A 5 -11.41 -0.36 9.55
N VAL A 6 -10.74 0.61 8.96
CA VAL A 6 -9.30 0.86 9.16
C VAL A 6 -9.10 2.24 9.76
N GLY A 7 -8.37 2.29 10.88
CA GLY A 7 -8.08 3.52 11.60
C GLY A 7 -6.66 4.05 11.40
N GLY A 8 -6.38 5.20 12.00
CA GLY A 8 -5.03 5.81 12.09
C GLY A 8 -4.62 6.11 13.55
N PRO A 9 -3.32 6.42 13.80
CA PRO A 9 -2.32 6.70 12.79
C PRO A 9 -1.65 5.44 12.23
N ASN A 10 -1.45 5.38 10.91
CA ASN A 10 -0.66 4.34 10.27
C ASN A 10 0.03 4.89 9.00
N GLN A 11 1.28 4.46 8.78
CA GLN A 11 2.03 4.72 7.56
C GLN A 11 2.69 3.43 7.10
N ARG A 12 2.85 3.28 5.80
CA ARG A 12 3.46 2.09 5.20
C ARG A 12 4.20 2.46 3.92
N VAL A 13 5.13 1.59 3.54
CA VAL A 13 6.03 1.76 2.40
C VAL A 13 5.73 0.84 1.24
N ASP A 14 4.95 -0.21 1.49
CA ASP A 14 4.58 -1.18 0.49
C ASP A 14 3.36 -0.70 -0.30
N PHE A 15 3.33 -1.06 -1.57
CA PHE A 15 2.26 -0.81 -2.51
C PHE A 15 1.56 -2.12 -2.82
N HIS A 16 0.25 -2.11 -2.72
CA HIS A 16 -0.59 -3.25 -3.03
C HIS A 16 -1.05 -3.16 -4.49
N ASP A 17 -0.91 -4.29 -5.19
CA ASP A 17 -1.45 -4.57 -6.51
C ASP A 17 -2.58 -5.60 -6.34
N ASP A 18 -3.79 -5.10 -6.11
CA ASP A 18 -4.99 -5.93 -5.96
C ASP A 18 -5.53 -6.34 -7.35
N PRO A 19 -5.74 -7.63 -7.62
CA PRO A 19 -6.42 -8.08 -8.85
C PRO A 19 -7.92 -7.76 -8.89
N ALA A 20 -8.50 -7.28 -7.79
CA ALA A 20 -9.88 -6.83 -7.68
C ALA A 20 -9.95 -5.31 -7.45
N GLU A 21 -11.17 -4.77 -7.57
CA GLU A 21 -11.45 -3.37 -7.29
C GLU A 21 -11.56 -3.13 -5.77
N GLU A 22 -11.20 -1.92 -5.33
CA GLU A 22 -11.37 -1.47 -3.95
C GLU A 22 -12.23 -0.22 -3.86
N PHE A 23 -13.13 -0.21 -2.89
CA PHE A 23 -13.96 0.94 -2.57
C PHE A 23 -13.58 1.49 -1.19
N PHE A 24 -13.33 2.80 -1.14
CA PHE A 24 -13.01 3.55 0.06
C PHE A 24 -14.16 4.48 0.40
N TYR A 25 -14.49 4.55 1.69
CA TYR A 25 -15.30 5.62 2.24
C TYR A 25 -14.70 6.11 3.55
N GLN A 26 -14.24 7.36 3.58
CA GLN A 26 -13.56 7.92 4.74
C GLN A 26 -14.57 8.60 5.67
N PHE A 27 -14.92 7.96 6.79
CA PHE A 27 -15.95 8.44 7.71
C PHE A 27 -15.50 9.58 8.62
N ALA A 28 -14.27 9.52 9.12
CA ALA A 28 -13.72 10.48 10.06
C ALA A 28 -12.23 10.70 9.80
N GLY A 29 -11.77 11.95 9.76
CA GLY A 29 -10.40 12.34 9.49
C GLY A 29 -9.91 12.00 8.08
N ASP A 30 -8.89 12.71 7.60
CA ASP A 30 -8.39 12.56 6.23
C ASP A 30 -7.39 11.39 6.11
N MET A 31 -7.31 10.80 4.92
CA MET A 31 -6.24 9.89 4.52
C MET A 31 -5.65 10.29 3.16
N VAL A 32 -4.47 9.77 2.85
CA VAL A 32 -3.88 9.87 1.50
C VAL A 32 -3.65 8.46 0.97
N LEU A 33 -4.06 8.22 -0.28
CA LEU A 33 -3.72 7.03 -1.02
C LEU A 33 -2.57 7.38 -1.98
N LYS A 34 -1.40 6.76 -1.79
CA LYS A 34 -0.28 6.97 -2.71
C LYS A 34 -0.39 6.02 -3.87
N ILE A 35 -0.22 6.50 -5.09
CA ILE A 35 -0.25 5.69 -6.31
C ILE A 35 1.14 5.65 -6.93
N ALA A 36 1.58 4.46 -7.34
CA ALA A 36 2.80 4.28 -8.12
C ALA A 36 2.43 3.96 -9.58
N GLU A 37 2.80 4.84 -10.52
CA GLU A 37 2.52 4.69 -11.95
C GLU A 37 3.63 5.33 -12.77
N ASP A 38 4.10 4.63 -13.81
CA ASP A 38 5.11 5.12 -14.76
C ASP A 38 6.38 5.73 -14.11
N GLY A 39 6.84 5.10 -13.02
CA GLY A 39 8.02 5.56 -12.28
C GLY A 39 7.79 6.82 -11.44
N ASN A 40 6.54 7.24 -11.26
CA ASN A 40 6.16 8.34 -10.40
C ASN A 40 5.32 7.83 -9.24
N ILE A 41 5.50 8.45 -8.08
CA ILE A 41 4.63 8.25 -6.92
C ILE A 41 3.91 9.57 -6.65
N TYR A 42 2.58 9.53 -6.61
CA TYR A 42 1.76 10.71 -6.36
C TYR A 42 0.62 10.42 -5.39
N ASP A 43 0.04 11.49 -4.85
CA ASP A 43 -0.95 11.42 -3.78
C ASP A 43 -2.37 11.61 -4.31
N ILE A 44 -3.30 10.79 -3.82
CA ILE A 44 -4.74 10.99 -3.93
C ILE A 44 -5.28 11.21 -2.51
N PRO A 45 -5.62 12.46 -2.11
CA PRO A 45 -6.29 12.69 -0.84
C PRO A 45 -7.70 12.10 -0.87
N ILE A 46 -8.10 11.43 0.21
CA ILE A 46 -9.47 10.99 0.46
C ILE A 46 -9.88 11.60 1.79
N ARG A 47 -10.62 12.71 1.71
CA ARG A 47 -11.01 13.52 2.86
C ARG A 47 -12.21 12.95 3.60
N GLU A 48 -12.42 13.40 4.82
CA GLU A 48 -13.63 13.07 5.58
C GLU A 48 -14.91 13.30 4.74
N GLY A 49 -15.76 12.27 4.66
CA GLY A 49 -16.99 12.25 3.87
C GLY A 49 -16.82 11.82 2.41
N GLU A 50 -15.59 11.72 1.89
CA GLU A 50 -15.33 11.34 0.51
C GLU A 50 -15.37 9.83 0.29
N VAL A 51 -15.83 9.45 -0.90
CA VAL A 51 -15.75 8.09 -1.42
C VAL A 51 -14.77 8.05 -2.57
N PHE A 52 -14.07 6.93 -2.71
CA PHE A 52 -13.14 6.71 -3.81
C PHE A 52 -13.22 5.28 -4.28
N PHE A 53 -13.16 5.09 -5.60
CA PHE A 53 -13.22 3.78 -6.23
C PHE A 53 -11.91 3.56 -6.99
N LEU A 54 -11.20 2.50 -6.61
CA LEU A 54 -9.90 2.15 -7.14
C LEU A 54 -10.04 0.95 -8.08
N PRO A 55 -9.70 1.12 -9.38
CA PRO A 55 -9.67 0.01 -10.32
C PRO A 55 -8.64 -1.05 -9.93
N ALA A 56 -8.87 -2.29 -10.37
CA ALA A 56 -7.90 -3.37 -10.22
C ALA A 56 -6.53 -3.00 -10.81
N HIS A 57 -5.48 -3.52 -10.20
CA HIS A 57 -4.09 -3.35 -10.58
C HIS A 57 -3.52 -1.93 -10.50
N VAL A 58 -4.23 -1.00 -9.86
CA VAL A 58 -3.62 0.30 -9.51
C VAL A 58 -2.78 0.11 -8.25
N ARG A 59 -1.48 0.35 -8.36
CA ARG A 59 -0.51 0.14 -7.27
C ARG A 59 -0.71 1.24 -6.25
N HIS A 60 -1.12 0.87 -5.05
CA HIS A 60 -1.55 1.86 -4.07
C HIS A 60 -0.98 1.58 -2.67
N SER A 61 -0.70 2.64 -1.91
CA SER A 61 -0.17 2.56 -0.54
C SER A 61 -0.96 3.50 0.38
N PRO A 62 -1.93 2.98 1.15
CA PRO A 62 -2.76 3.80 2.05
C PRO A 62 -1.96 4.40 3.21
N GLN A 63 -2.09 5.71 3.42
CA GLN A 63 -1.51 6.45 4.53
C GLN A 63 -2.62 7.10 5.35
N ARG A 64 -2.61 6.87 6.66
CA ARG A 64 -3.65 7.35 7.59
C ARG A 64 -2.99 8.15 8.72
N PRO A 65 -2.50 9.37 8.48
CA PRO A 65 -1.75 10.12 9.49
C PRO A 65 -2.63 10.70 10.61
N VAL A 66 -3.92 10.88 10.36
CA VAL A 66 -4.85 11.47 11.35
C VAL A 66 -5.19 10.45 12.43
N VAL A 67 -4.86 10.79 13.69
CA VAL A 67 -5.17 9.99 14.87
C VAL A 67 -6.69 9.84 15.02
N ASN A 68 -7.16 8.62 15.30
CA ASN A 68 -8.58 8.29 15.40
C ASN A 68 -9.39 8.52 14.11
N SER A 69 -8.74 8.64 12.95
CA SER A 69 -9.44 8.55 11.67
C SER A 69 -10.07 7.17 11.49
N ILE A 70 -11.14 7.10 10.70
CA ILE A 70 -11.91 5.88 10.45
C ILE A 70 -12.31 5.87 8.98
N GLY A 71 -11.91 4.83 8.25
CA GLY A 71 -12.34 4.57 6.87
C GLY A 71 -12.89 3.16 6.69
N LEU A 72 -13.92 3.03 5.86
CA LEU A 72 -14.36 1.77 5.29
C LEU A 72 -13.51 1.43 4.07
N VAL A 73 -13.06 0.19 3.98
CA VAL A 73 -12.52 -0.40 2.75
C VAL A 73 -13.36 -1.63 2.42
N VAL A 74 -13.81 -1.70 1.17
CA VAL A 74 -14.51 -2.87 0.62
C VAL A 74 -13.72 -3.39 -0.56
N GLU A 75 -13.27 -4.62 -0.47
CA GLU A 75 -12.48 -5.27 -1.51
C GLU A 75 -13.29 -6.40 -2.17
N GLY A 76 -13.10 -6.54 -3.49
CA GLY A 76 -13.62 -7.67 -4.24
C GLY A 76 -13.16 -9.02 -3.68
N ALA A 77 -13.97 -10.06 -3.86
CA ALA A 77 -13.53 -11.42 -3.53
C ALA A 77 -12.45 -11.87 -4.52
N ARG A 78 -11.34 -12.42 -4.01
CA ARG A 78 -10.38 -13.12 -4.88
C ARG A 78 -11.03 -14.40 -5.41
N HIS A 79 -10.82 -14.67 -6.69
CA HIS A 79 -11.22 -15.91 -7.35
C HIS A 79 -10.03 -16.87 -7.43
N SER A 80 -10.27 -18.16 -7.63
CA SER A 80 -9.19 -19.16 -7.72
C SER A 80 -8.16 -18.76 -8.78
N GLY A 81 -6.89 -18.70 -8.37
CA GLY A 81 -5.77 -18.32 -9.22
C GLY A 81 -5.44 -16.83 -9.24
N MET A 82 -6.27 -15.97 -8.64
CA MET A 82 -5.91 -14.57 -8.40
C MET A 82 -4.86 -14.47 -7.31
N LYS A 83 -3.83 -13.64 -7.55
CA LYS A 83 -2.78 -13.35 -6.59
C LYS A 83 -2.69 -11.86 -6.39
N ASP A 84 -2.52 -11.48 -5.13
CA ASP A 84 -2.18 -10.13 -4.74
C ASP A 84 -0.68 -9.91 -4.90
N GLY A 85 -0.32 -8.72 -5.39
CA GLY A 85 1.06 -8.26 -5.43
C GLY A 85 1.36 -7.29 -4.30
N PHE A 86 2.49 -7.48 -3.62
CA PHE A 86 3.06 -6.49 -2.70
C PHE A 86 4.40 -6.01 -3.25
N GLU A 87 4.51 -4.71 -3.45
CA GLU A 87 5.60 -4.06 -4.15
C GLU A 87 6.25 -2.97 -3.31
N TRP A 88 7.54 -2.74 -3.52
CA TRP A 88 8.25 -1.59 -2.97
C TRP A 88 8.91 -0.82 -4.10
N PHE A 89 8.82 0.49 -4.04
CA PHE A 89 9.37 1.39 -5.05
C PHE A 89 10.49 2.24 -4.46
N CYS A 90 11.47 2.58 -5.29
CA CYS A 90 12.61 3.38 -4.87
C CYS A 90 12.19 4.83 -4.63
N PHE A 91 12.41 5.37 -3.44
CA PHE A 91 12.11 6.77 -3.15
C PHE A 91 12.97 7.78 -3.93
N ASP A 92 14.10 7.36 -4.49
CA ASP A 92 15.01 8.25 -5.24
C ASP A 92 14.67 8.31 -6.73
N CYS A 93 14.24 7.20 -7.34
CA CYS A 93 14.02 7.12 -8.79
C CYS A 93 12.67 6.53 -9.22
N GLY A 94 11.80 6.18 -8.26
CA GLY A 94 10.45 5.67 -8.50
C GLY A 94 10.35 4.28 -9.13
N GLN A 95 11.49 3.61 -9.39
CA GLN A 95 11.51 2.27 -9.99
C GLN A 95 11.18 1.17 -8.98
N LEU A 96 10.59 0.07 -9.46
CA LEU A 96 10.31 -1.11 -8.66
C LEU A 96 11.61 -1.68 -8.07
N VAL A 97 11.59 -1.90 -6.75
CA VAL A 97 12.69 -2.48 -5.97
C VAL A 97 12.45 -3.97 -5.77
N HIS A 98 11.25 -4.33 -5.31
CA HIS A 98 10.89 -5.71 -5.03
C HIS A 98 9.41 -5.94 -5.23
N ARG A 99 9.04 -7.16 -5.66
CA ARG A 99 7.66 -7.63 -5.78
C ARG A 99 7.55 -9.03 -5.22
N VAL A 100 6.48 -9.29 -4.47
CA VAL A 100 6.05 -10.62 -4.08
C VAL A 100 4.60 -10.82 -4.50
N GLU A 101 4.28 -12.01 -5.01
CA GLU A 101 2.90 -12.39 -5.32
C GLU A 101 2.43 -13.51 -4.39
N VAL A 102 1.24 -13.36 -3.81
CA VAL A 102 0.69 -14.29 -2.82
C VAL A 102 -0.79 -14.54 -3.10
N GLU A 103 -1.22 -15.79 -2.91
CA GLU A 103 -2.65 -16.11 -2.83
C GLU A 103 -3.07 -15.91 -1.38
N ILE A 104 -3.69 -14.76 -1.08
CA ILE A 104 -4.08 -14.41 0.29
C ILE A 104 -5.21 -15.32 0.76
N LYS A 105 -4.97 -16.03 1.87
CA LYS A 105 -6.00 -16.84 2.56
C LYS A 105 -6.36 -16.23 3.91
N ASP A 106 -5.36 -15.70 4.61
CA ASP A 106 -5.53 -14.95 5.86
C ASP A 106 -4.56 -13.76 5.89
N ILE A 107 -5.10 -12.56 5.76
CA ILE A 107 -4.34 -11.30 5.73
C ILE A 107 -3.46 -11.14 6.99
N VAL A 108 -3.93 -11.59 8.16
CA VAL A 108 -3.23 -11.37 9.43
C VAL A 108 -2.02 -12.26 9.57
N GLU A 109 -2.08 -13.48 9.03
CA GLU A 109 -0.99 -14.47 9.12
C GLU A 109 -0.06 -14.41 7.91
N ASP A 110 -0.59 -14.17 6.70
CA ASP A 110 0.16 -14.30 5.45
C ASP A 110 1.07 -13.08 5.17
N LEU A 111 0.66 -11.88 5.60
CA LEU A 111 1.37 -10.63 5.23
C LEU A 111 2.59 -10.31 6.09
N PRO A 112 2.58 -10.42 7.44
CA PRO A 112 3.73 -10.02 8.24
C PRO A 112 5.05 -10.72 7.83
N PRO A 113 5.09 -12.04 7.59
CA PRO A 113 6.32 -12.71 7.17
C PRO A 113 6.85 -12.23 5.81
N LEU A 114 5.97 -11.80 4.92
CA LEU A 114 6.32 -11.25 3.60
C LEU A 114 7.06 -9.92 3.78
N PHE A 115 6.51 -9.04 4.61
CA PHE A 115 7.09 -7.73 4.91
C PHE A 115 8.43 -7.85 5.64
N ASP A 116 8.52 -8.69 6.68
CA ASP A 116 9.75 -8.91 7.44
C ASP A 116 10.87 -9.42 6.52
N ALA A 117 10.54 -10.34 5.61
CA ALA A 117 11.51 -10.89 4.66
C ALA A 117 12.04 -9.85 3.64
N PHE A 118 11.34 -8.73 3.44
CA PHE A 118 11.86 -7.57 2.71
C PHE A 118 12.68 -6.65 3.63
N TYR A 119 12.15 -6.30 4.81
CA TYR A 119 12.80 -5.38 5.74
C TYR A 119 14.17 -5.86 6.24
N GLU A 120 14.31 -7.16 6.49
CA GLU A 120 15.53 -7.77 7.03
C GLU A 120 16.58 -8.06 5.95
N ASN A 121 16.25 -7.90 4.67
CA ASN A 121 17.13 -8.29 3.56
C ASN A 121 17.56 -7.07 2.71
N GLU A 122 18.76 -6.57 2.97
CA GLU A 122 19.33 -5.44 2.21
C GLU A 122 19.39 -5.69 0.70
N SER A 123 19.70 -6.90 0.25
CA SER A 123 19.74 -7.21 -1.19
C SER A 123 18.36 -7.09 -1.85
N ARG A 124 17.28 -7.38 -1.11
CA ARG A 124 15.91 -7.16 -1.58
C ARG A 124 15.50 -5.69 -1.53
N ARG A 125 16.13 -4.90 -0.68
CA ARG A 125 15.92 -3.45 -0.56
C ARG A 125 16.77 -2.64 -1.54
N CYS A 126 17.76 -3.24 -2.18
CA CYS A 126 18.61 -2.56 -3.14
C CYS A 126 17.87 -2.33 -4.46
N CYS A 127 17.69 -1.06 -4.83
CA CYS A 127 17.09 -0.71 -6.11
C CYS A 127 17.94 -1.21 -7.27
N PRO A 128 17.40 -2.04 -8.18
CA PRO A 128 18.18 -2.59 -9.29
C PRO A 128 18.53 -1.53 -10.36
N HIS A 129 17.90 -0.34 -10.30
CA HIS A 129 18.09 0.72 -11.28
C HIS A 129 19.17 1.73 -10.88
N CYS A 130 19.13 2.25 -9.65
CA CYS A 130 20.08 3.29 -9.19
C CYS A 130 20.99 2.82 -8.04
N GLY A 131 20.78 1.63 -7.48
CA GLY A 131 21.55 1.12 -6.35
C GLY A 131 21.21 1.73 -4.98
N ALA A 132 20.23 2.63 -4.91
CA ALA A 132 19.75 3.17 -3.64
C ALA A 132 19.13 2.05 -2.78
N ILE A 133 19.39 2.06 -1.47
CA ILE A 133 18.81 1.10 -0.52
C ILE A 133 17.51 1.66 0.02
N HIS A 134 16.40 0.94 -0.22
CA HIS A 134 15.10 1.25 0.36
C HIS A 134 15.18 1.22 1.90
N PRO A 135 14.62 2.20 2.63
CA PRO A 135 14.80 2.34 4.09
C PRO A 135 14.20 1.18 4.90
N GLY A 136 13.30 0.40 4.29
CA GLY A 136 12.61 -0.70 4.94
C GLY A 136 11.29 -0.21 5.50
N GLN A 137 10.99 -0.51 6.75
CA GLN A 137 9.70 -0.21 7.38
C GLN A 137 9.39 1.29 7.50
N GLU A 138 10.40 2.12 7.75
CA GLU A 138 10.21 3.54 7.98
C GLU A 138 10.27 4.33 6.66
N PRO A 139 9.20 5.05 6.29
CA PRO A 139 9.19 5.90 5.11
C PRO A 139 10.03 7.18 5.30
N PRO A 140 10.37 7.88 4.20
CA PRO A 140 11.04 9.18 4.29
C PRO A 140 10.16 10.25 4.98
N ALA A 141 10.82 11.28 5.51
CA ALA A 141 10.13 12.40 6.14
C ALA A 141 9.14 13.07 5.17
N GLY A 142 7.92 13.32 5.64
CA GLY A 142 6.86 13.93 4.85
C GLY A 142 6.08 12.97 3.96
N TRP A 143 6.30 11.65 4.08
CA TRP A 143 5.56 10.64 3.32
C TRP A 143 4.05 10.68 3.58
N ALA A 144 3.63 10.60 4.83
CA ALA A 144 2.22 10.55 5.21
C ALA A 144 1.72 11.90 5.74
N ILE A 145 1.64 12.92 4.90
CA ILE A 145 1.04 14.22 5.26
C ILE A 145 -0.28 14.38 4.51
N VAL A 146 -1.33 14.81 5.22
CA VAL A 146 -2.64 15.22 4.68
C VAL A 146 -2.75 16.74 4.61
#